data_AF-A0A126V2T6-F1
#
_entry.id   AF-A0A126V2T6-F1
#
_cell.length_a   1.000
_cell.length_b   1.000
_cell.length_c   1.000
_cell.angle_alpha   90.00
_cell.angle_beta   90.00
_cell.angle_gamma   90.00
#
_symmetry.space_group_name_H-M   'P 1'
#
loop_
_entity.id
_entity.type
_entity.pdbx_description
1 polymer ?
#
loop_
_entity_poly.entity_id
_entity_poly.type
_entity_poly.pdbx_seq_one_letter_code
_entity_poly.pdbx_strand_id
1 'polypeptide(L)'
;MAIGAISAIEAAGKVAGKNVMILSIDGGCEIIQLIIDGKVAACCECNPRFGPTAFNTPVACAQGSDIPMKIINPDNVYDISNAAELIDTAYWTSASGNIQITFRRPPF
;
A
#
# COMPACT_ATOMS: atom_id res chain seq x y z
N MET A 1 -0.98 -5.02 9.68
CA MET A 1 -0.68 -5.43 11.08
C MET A 1 -0.18 -4.28 11.96
N ALA A 2 0.70 -3.41 11.46
CA ALA A 2 1.29 -2.31 12.24
C ALA A 2 0.26 -1.41 12.94
N ILE A 3 -0.88 -1.14 12.30
CA ILE A 3 -1.97 -0.33 12.88
C ILE A 3 -2.50 -0.93 14.19
N GLY A 4 -2.71 -2.25 14.24
CA GLY A 4 -3.13 -2.93 15.48
C GLY A 4 -2.06 -2.88 16.57
N ALA A 5 -0.78 -2.94 16.20
CA ALA A 5 0.33 -2.80 17.13
C ALA A 5 0.40 -1.37 17.71
N ILE A 6 0.12 -0.34 16.91
CA ILE A 6 0.01 1.05 17.38
C ILE A 6 -1.08 1.15 18.44
N SER A 7 -2.27 0.61 18.17
CA SER A 7 -3.38 0.62 19.14
C SER A 7 -3.00 -0.10 20.45
N ALA A 8 -2.26 -1.21 20.39
CA ALA A 8 -1.80 -1.92 21.58
C ALA A 8 -0.75 -1.14 22.38
N ILE A 9 0.18 -0.44 21.70
CA ILE A 9 1.19 0.42 22.33
C ILE A 9 0.52 1.58 23.06
N GLU A 10 -0.45 2.23 22.41
CA GLU A 10 -1.22 3.33 23.00
C GLU A 10 -2.07 2.87 24.18
N ALA A 11 -2.72 1.70 24.08
CA ALA A 11 -3.47 1.10 25.18
C ALA A 11 -2.58 0.76 26.40
N ALA A 12 -1.29 0.50 26.18
CA ALA A 12 -0.31 0.30 27.24
C ALA A 12 0.24 1.61 27.83
N GLY A 13 -0.31 2.77 27.47
CA GLY A 13 0.11 4.08 27.97
C GLY A 13 1.44 4.58 27.37
N LYS A 14 1.89 4.00 26.26
CA LYS A 14 3.11 4.40 25.54
C LYS A 14 2.76 5.19 24.28
N VAL A 15 3.71 6.00 23.82
CA VAL A 15 3.58 6.79 22.58
C VAL A 15 4.23 6.03 21.44
N ALA A 16 3.43 5.61 20.46
CA ALA A 16 3.89 5.01 19.21
C ALA A 16 4.80 6.00 18.44
N GLY A 17 5.87 5.50 17.82
CA GLY A 17 6.85 6.34 17.11
C GLY A 17 7.90 7.00 18.01
N LYS A 18 7.63 7.16 19.32
CA LYS A 18 8.58 7.72 20.29
C LYS A 18 9.16 6.68 21.25
N ASN A 19 8.29 5.92 21.93
CA ASN A 19 8.73 4.88 22.86
C ASN A 19 9.07 3.57 22.15
N VAL A 20 8.44 3.31 21.02
CA VAL A 20 8.64 2.14 20.17
C VAL A 20 8.68 2.60 18.73
N MET A 21 9.77 2.33 18.04
CA MET A 21 9.91 2.60 16.61
C MET A 21 9.14 1.55 15.82
N ILE A 22 8.36 1.99 14.83
CA ILE A 22 7.48 1.14 14.04
C ILE A 22 7.88 1.28 12.58
N LEU A 23 8.12 0.14 11.95
CA LEU A 23 8.40 -0.02 10.52
C LEU A 23 7.38 -1.02 9.97
N SER A 24 6.83 -0.74 8.79
CA SER A 24 5.87 -1.65 8.15
C SER A 24 6.26 -1.92 6.71
N ILE A 25 5.69 -2.99 6.17
CA ILE A 25 5.65 -3.28 4.75
C ILE A 25 4.18 -3.31 4.39
N ASP A 26 3.83 -2.72 3.25
CA ASP A 26 2.59 -2.84 2.49
C ASP A 26 2.42 -1.56 1.68
N GLY A 27 2.26 -0.39 2.34
CA GLY A 27 2.17 0.94 1.67
C GLY A 27 0.75 1.47 1.47
N GLY A 28 -0.23 0.99 2.26
CA GLY A 28 -1.60 1.51 2.23
C GLY A 28 -1.70 2.96 2.72
N CYS A 29 -2.71 3.70 2.24
CA CYS A 29 -2.89 5.11 2.61
C CYS A 29 -2.96 5.34 4.13
N GLU A 30 -3.60 4.44 4.88
CA GLU A 30 -3.69 4.52 6.34
C GLU A 30 -2.32 4.50 7.04
N ILE A 31 -1.38 3.65 6.58
CA ILE A 31 -0.06 3.58 7.22
C ILE A 31 0.82 4.78 6.85
N ILE A 32 0.64 5.32 5.64
CA ILE A 32 1.35 6.53 5.20
C ILE A 32 0.85 7.75 5.97
N GLN A 33 -0.46 7.86 6.22
CA GLN A 33 -0.99 8.89 7.10
C GLN A 33 -0.38 8.80 8.51
N LEU A 34 -0.21 7.58 9.04
CA LEU A 34 0.44 7.38 10.34
C LEU A 34 1.94 7.72 10.35
N ILE A 35 2.61 7.73 9.19
CA ILE A 35 3.97 8.27 9.04
C ILE A 35 3.94 9.80 9.13
N ILE A 36 2.99 10.45 8.45
CA ILE A 36 2.79 11.91 8.52
C ILE A 36 2.48 12.34 9.96
N ASP A 37 1.66 11.56 10.66
CA ASP A 37 1.30 11.78 12.07
C ASP A 37 2.47 11.49 13.04
N GLY A 38 3.62 11.02 12.54
CA GLY A 38 4.82 10.73 13.33
C GLY A 38 4.73 9.47 14.20
N LYS A 39 3.70 8.63 14.00
CA LYS A 39 3.52 7.37 14.75
C LYS A 39 4.29 6.20 14.16
N VAL A 40 4.62 6.28 12.87
CA VAL A 40 5.37 5.26 12.11
C VAL A 40 6.60 5.91 11.50
N ALA A 41 7.75 5.23 11.55
CA ALA A 41 9.00 5.79 11.07
C ALA A 41 9.14 5.67 9.53
N ALA A 42 8.80 4.50 8.98
CA ALA A 42 8.81 4.26 7.55
C ALA A 42 7.92 3.07 7.15
N CYS A 43 7.52 3.04 5.88
CA CYS A 43 6.82 1.92 5.26
C CYS A 43 7.40 1.62 3.88
N CYS A 44 7.78 0.36 3.63
CA CYS A 44 8.09 -0.10 2.28
C CYS A 44 6.80 -0.52 1.58
N GLU A 45 6.62 -0.10 0.34
CA GLU A 45 5.49 -0.54 -0.49
C GLU A 45 5.68 -2.01 -0.92
N CYS A 46 4.57 -2.71 -1.03
CA CYS A 46 4.39 -3.94 -1.78
C CYS A 46 3.26 -3.66 -2.78
N ASN A 47 3.61 -3.15 -3.95
CA ASN A 47 2.65 -2.54 -4.87
C ASN A 47 1.68 -3.58 -5.45
N PRO A 48 0.36 -3.51 -5.17
CA PRO A 48 -0.59 -4.52 -5.61
C PRO A 48 -0.94 -4.45 -7.10
N ARG A 49 -0.42 -3.47 -7.85
CA ARG A 49 -0.77 -3.20 -9.25
C ARG A 49 -0.07 -4.16 -10.23
N PHE A 50 -0.24 -5.46 -10.01
CA PHE A 50 0.31 -6.52 -10.88
C PHE A 50 -0.46 -6.70 -12.19
N GLY A 51 -1.70 -6.20 -12.27
CA GLY A 51 -2.63 -6.46 -13.39
C GLY A 51 -2.01 -6.28 -14.78
N PRO A 52 -1.50 -5.10 -15.15
CA PRO A 52 -0.93 -4.87 -16.47
C PRO A 52 0.22 -5.84 -16.80
N THR A 53 1.16 -6.04 -15.87
CA THR A 53 2.26 -6.99 -16.04
C THR A 53 1.74 -8.41 -16.22
N ALA A 54 0.83 -8.85 -15.36
CA ALA A 54 0.26 -10.21 -15.39
C ALA A 54 -0.48 -10.52 -16.70
N PHE A 55 -1.15 -9.55 -17.32
CA PHE A 55 -1.83 -9.74 -18.60
C PHE A 55 -0.90 -9.57 -19.81
N ASN A 56 0.06 -8.64 -19.75
CA ASN A 56 0.97 -8.40 -20.87
C ASN A 56 2.00 -9.52 -21.04
N THR A 57 2.48 -10.12 -19.94
CA THR A 57 3.46 -11.20 -19.97
C THR A 57 3.03 -12.41 -20.84
N PRO A 58 1.84 -13.02 -20.67
CA PRO A 58 1.43 -14.14 -21.52
C PRO A 58 1.20 -13.74 -22.98
N VAL A 59 0.76 -12.50 -23.25
CA VAL A 59 0.62 -11.97 -24.62
C VAL A 59 1.99 -11.86 -25.30
N ALA A 60 2.97 -11.26 -24.62
CA ALA A 60 4.34 -11.15 -25.11
C ALA A 60 4.98 -12.53 -25.32
N CYS A 61 4.67 -13.50 -24.45
CA CYS A 61 5.14 -14.88 -24.54
C CYS A 61 4.59 -15.54 -25.81
N ALA A 62 3.27 -15.38 -26.07
CA ALA A 62 2.63 -15.89 -27.27
C ALA A 62 3.18 -15.27 -28.57
N GLN A 63 3.71 -14.04 -28.50
CA GLN A 63 4.35 -13.35 -29.62
C GLN A 63 5.83 -13.75 -29.82
N GLY A 64 6.37 -14.66 -28.98
CA GLY A 64 7.76 -15.12 -29.07
C GLY A 64 8.78 -14.13 -28.51
N SER A 65 8.35 -13.18 -27.67
CA SER A 65 9.26 -12.25 -26.99
C SER A 65 10.09 -12.99 -25.94
N ASP A 66 11.34 -12.58 -25.75
CA ASP A 66 12.17 -13.05 -24.63
C ASP A 66 11.72 -12.34 -23.34
N ILE A 67 11.31 -13.13 -22.35
CA ILE A 67 10.73 -12.64 -21.10
C ILE A 67 11.62 -13.07 -19.94
N PRO A 68 11.98 -12.15 -19.03
CA PRO A 68 12.77 -12.50 -17.87
C PRO A 68 12.01 -13.50 -16.97
N MET A 69 12.75 -14.47 -16.45
CA MET A 69 12.22 -15.49 -15.54
C MET A 69 11.61 -14.90 -14.25
N LYS A 70 12.06 -13.72 -13.85
CA LYS A 70 11.57 -12.98 -12.69
C LYS A 70 11.27 -11.54 -13.10
N ILE A 71 10.02 -11.13 -12.91
CA ILE A 71 9.59 -9.74 -13.06
C ILE A 71 9.40 -9.16 -11.66
N ILE A 72 10.05 -8.05 -11.37
CA ILE A 72 9.97 -7.36 -10.08
C ILE A 72 9.13 -6.11 -10.28
N ASN A 73 8.07 -5.97 -9.50
CA ASN A 73 7.26 -4.76 -9.52
C ASN A 73 8.01 -3.61 -8.85
N PRO A 74 7.91 -2.37 -9.39
CA PRO A 74 8.48 -1.21 -8.73
C PRO A 74 7.67 -0.88 -7.47
N ASP A 75 8.39 -0.76 -6.36
CA ASP A 75 7.87 -0.40 -5.04
C ASP A 75 8.45 0.95 -4.59
N ASN A 76 7.69 1.70 -3.81
CA ASN A 76 8.16 2.92 -3.15
C ASN A 76 8.57 2.67 -1.70
N VAL A 77 9.35 3.59 -1.12
CA VAL A 77 9.59 3.65 0.32
C VAL A 77 9.08 4.99 0.82
N TYR A 78 8.21 4.92 1.83
CA TYR A 78 7.61 6.07 2.48
C TYR A 78 8.29 6.33 3.81
N ASP A 79 8.72 7.56 4.03
CA ASP A 79 9.22 8.07 5.30
C ASP A 79 8.72 9.49 5.52
N ILE A 80 9.07 10.11 6.65
CA ILE A 80 8.56 11.45 6.99
C ILE A 80 8.97 12.55 6.00
N SER A 81 10.01 12.32 5.19
CA SER A 81 10.48 13.30 4.21
C SER A 81 9.63 13.34 2.93
N ASN A 82 9.00 12.21 2.57
CA ASN A 82 8.30 12.06 1.29
C ASN A 82 6.82 11.63 1.43
N ALA A 83 6.39 11.15 2.60
CA ALA A 83 5.07 10.58 2.81
C ALA A 83 3.93 11.57 2.47
N ALA A 84 4.09 12.84 2.82
CA ALA A 84 3.08 13.87 2.54
C ALA A 84 2.91 14.16 1.04
N GLU A 85 4.00 14.07 0.27
CA GLU A 85 3.97 14.30 -1.18
C GLU A 85 3.50 13.06 -1.95
N LEU A 86 3.83 11.88 -1.44
CA LEU A 86 3.58 10.60 -2.11
C LEU A 86 2.31 9.89 -1.63
N ILE A 87 1.51 10.48 -0.74
CA ILE A 87 0.29 9.83 -0.22
C ILE A 87 -0.72 9.47 -1.33
N ASP A 88 -0.76 10.25 -2.42
CA ASP A 88 -1.61 9.97 -3.58
C ASP A 88 -1.13 8.76 -4.40
N THR A 89 0.14 8.34 -4.22
CA THR A 89 0.67 7.14 -4.88
C THR A 89 0.30 5.86 -4.13
N ALA A 90 -0.02 5.97 -2.84
CA ALA A 90 -0.44 4.88 -1.99
C ALA A 90 -1.56 4.08 -2.66
N TYR A 91 -1.50 2.76 -2.57
CA TYR A 91 -2.61 1.96 -3.05
C TYR A 91 -3.79 2.11 -2.07
N TRP A 92 -4.99 2.31 -2.63
CA TRP A 92 -6.17 2.89 -1.98
C TRP A 92 -6.01 4.37 -1.61
N THR A 93 -6.17 5.27 -2.59
CA THR A 93 -6.31 6.70 -2.29
C THR A 93 -7.69 6.96 -1.70
N SER A 94 -7.81 7.90 -0.75
CA SER A 94 -9.11 8.40 -0.30
C SER A 94 -9.88 9.12 -1.43
N ALA A 95 -9.18 9.48 -2.51
CA ALA A 95 -9.74 10.01 -3.75
C ALA A 95 -10.33 8.94 -4.69
N SER A 96 -9.92 7.67 -4.59
CA SER A 96 -10.71 6.55 -5.11
C SER A 96 -11.91 6.35 -4.21
N GLY A 97 -12.90 7.23 -4.40
CA GLY A 97 -14.17 7.23 -3.70
C GLY A 97 -14.74 5.82 -3.63
N ASN A 98 -15.35 5.53 -2.48
CA ASN A 98 -16.17 4.35 -2.21
C ASN A 98 -16.47 3.55 -3.48
N ILE A 99 -15.79 2.43 -3.69
CA ILE A 99 -16.26 1.43 -4.64
C ILE A 99 -17.56 0.87 -4.05
N GLN A 100 -18.65 1.61 -4.28
CA GLN A 100 -20.02 1.16 -4.08
C GLN A 100 -20.27 0.14 -5.18
N ILE A 101 -19.93 -1.13 -4.92
CA ILE A 101 -20.42 -2.24 -5.72
C ILE A 101 -21.93 -2.31 -5.49
N THR A 102 -22.69 -1.54 -6.27
CA THR A 102 -24.14 -1.59 -6.27
C THR A 102 -24.54 -2.84 -7.05
N PHE A 103 -24.83 -3.92 -6.33
CA PHE A 103 -25.52 -5.07 -6.90
C PHE A 103 -26.94 -4.65 -7.29
N ARG A 104 -27.14 -4.26 -8.55
CA ARG A 104 -28.49 -4.13 -9.10
C ARG A 104 -29.07 -5.55 -9.22
N ARG A 105 -30.02 -5.87 -8.34
CA ARG A 105 -30.84 -7.07 -8.46
C ARG A 105 -31.62 -6.97 -9.79
N PRO A 106 -31.50 -7.92 -10.72
CA PRO A 106 -32.26 -7.86 -11.96
C PRO A 106 -33.77 -7.89 -11.66
N PRO A 107 -34.59 -7.15 -12.42
CA PRO A 107 -36.03 -7.20 -12.24
C PRO A 107 -36.53 -8.60 -12.62
N PHE A 108 -37.28 -9.22 -11.71
CA PHE A 108 -38.25 -10.27 -12.06
C PHE A 108 -39.53 -9.58 -12.53
#